data_AF-A0AAD9Z9N5-F1
#
_entry.id   AF-A0AAD9Z9N5-F1
#
_cell.length_a   1.000
_cell.length_b   1.000
_cell.length_c   1.000
_cell.angle_alpha   90.00
_cell.angle_beta   90.00
_cell.angle_gamma   90.00
#
_symmetry.space_group_name_H-M   'P 1'
#
loop_
_entity.id
_entity.type
_entity.pdbx_description
1 polymer ?
#
loop_
_entity_poly.entity_id
_entity_poly.type
_entity_poly.pdbx_seq_one_letter_code
_entity_poly.pdbx_strand_id
1 'polypeptide(L)'
;MSEWAQMRSRRDPSGSSSGSAIAASIGLALGVLAAETSGSIVLPSEHNNVVGIKPTLGLMSRSTVIPISLRQDTVGPVARTVKDAAYILSVISGKDKFDNGTDAQPFDEIPDYVKACKYSAFSGARLGIPRNGITPFVNQSTEPIMAAFETAVELIRGAAATVVDEANFASFDIDAFGRNSSILLGTDFVAQLSDYLSQLTKNPNNVHNLHGTRYDPREEWPDRDIYAWDRELERNYTNESEESYDAYQANLEMAGPSASLALSTNTTSMPW
;
A
#
# COMPACT_ATOMS: atom_id res chain seq x y z
N MET A 1 23.07 -3.54 -25.46
CA MET A 1 21.72 -3.33 -24.87
C MET A 1 20.93 -2.47 -25.84
N SER A 2 19.65 -2.78 -26.08
CA SER A 2 18.81 -1.94 -26.94
C SER A 2 18.66 -0.54 -26.34
N GLU A 3 18.37 0.46 -27.18
CA GLU A 3 18.06 1.83 -26.76
C GLU A 3 16.91 1.86 -25.74
N TRP A 4 15.94 0.97 -25.91
CA TRP A 4 14.86 0.70 -24.95
C TRP A 4 15.34 0.21 -23.58
N ALA A 5 16.32 -0.69 -23.53
CA ALA A 5 16.89 -1.17 -22.27
C ALA A 5 17.71 -0.08 -21.55
N GLN A 6 18.41 0.77 -22.30
CA GLN A 6 19.13 1.92 -21.75
C GLN A 6 18.20 3.03 -21.24
N MET A 7 17.04 3.24 -21.89
CA MET A 7 16.03 4.19 -21.39
C MET A 7 15.38 3.72 -20.07
N ARG A 8 15.18 2.41 -19.87
CA ARG A 8 14.62 1.87 -18.62
C ARG A 8 15.59 1.94 -17.44
N SER A 9 16.89 1.75 -17.65
CA SER A 9 17.88 1.73 -16.55
C SER A 9 18.14 3.11 -15.91
N ARG A 10 17.53 4.19 -16.42
CA ARG A 10 17.69 5.57 -15.92
C ARG A 10 16.38 6.18 -15.40
N ARG A 11 15.30 5.40 -15.30
CA ARG A 11 14.02 5.86 -14.76
C ARG A 11 13.84 5.39 -13.32
N ASP A 12 13.11 6.19 -12.56
CA ASP A 12 12.69 5.84 -11.20
C ASP A 12 11.72 4.64 -11.26
N PRO A 13 12.03 3.51 -10.60
CA PRO A 13 11.11 2.37 -10.52
C PRO A 13 9.94 2.59 -9.55
N SER A 14 9.85 3.77 -8.92
CA SER A 14 9.02 4.05 -7.75
C SER A 14 9.33 3.07 -6.59
N GLY A 15 8.52 3.03 -5.55
CA GLY A 15 8.81 2.21 -4.37
C GLY A 15 7.68 2.23 -3.34
N SER A 16 7.86 1.58 -2.19
CA SER A 16 9.11 0.93 -1.73
C SER A 16 9.38 -0.48 -2.29
N SER A 17 8.40 -1.15 -2.90
CA SER A 17 8.58 -2.51 -3.46
C SER A 17 9.21 -2.52 -4.86
N SER A 18 10.21 -1.66 -5.09
CA SER A 18 10.85 -1.45 -6.40
C SER A 18 11.47 -2.73 -6.96
N GLY A 19 12.24 -3.44 -6.12
CA GLY A 19 12.91 -4.68 -6.51
C GLY A 19 11.93 -5.77 -6.92
N SER A 20 10.82 -5.90 -6.18
CA SER A 20 9.72 -6.82 -6.50
C SER A 20 9.11 -6.51 -7.88
N ALA A 21 8.72 -5.25 -8.11
CA ALA A 21 8.09 -4.87 -9.38
C ALA A 21 9.04 -5.05 -10.58
N ILE A 22 10.32 -4.67 -10.44
CA ILE A 22 11.35 -4.92 -11.45
C ILE A 22 11.49 -6.42 -11.72
N ALA A 23 11.67 -7.24 -10.66
CA ALA A 23 11.90 -8.68 -10.78
C ALA A 23 10.74 -9.38 -11.51
N ALA A 24 9.49 -9.01 -11.20
CA ALA A 24 8.33 -9.49 -11.92
C ALA A 24 8.32 -9.02 -13.40
N SER A 25 8.63 -7.74 -13.64
CA SER A 25 8.62 -7.14 -14.98
C SER A 25 9.60 -7.79 -15.95
N ILE A 26 10.85 -8.01 -15.52
CA ILE A 26 11.90 -8.60 -16.35
C ILE A 26 11.97 -10.13 -16.29
N GLY A 27 11.02 -10.79 -15.61
CA GLY A 27 10.90 -12.24 -15.63
C GLY A 27 11.89 -12.99 -14.74
N LEU A 28 12.43 -12.36 -13.69
CA LEU A 28 13.25 -13.06 -12.68
C LEU A 28 12.41 -13.99 -11.80
N ALA A 29 11.10 -13.76 -11.72
CA ALA A 29 10.14 -14.63 -11.04
C ALA A 29 8.81 -14.69 -11.82
N LEU A 30 7.99 -15.71 -11.53
CA LEU A 30 6.60 -15.80 -12.02
C LEU A 30 5.76 -14.62 -11.50
N GLY A 31 5.87 -14.38 -10.20
CA GLY A 31 5.37 -13.23 -9.47
C GLY A 31 6.07 -13.14 -8.13
N VAL A 32 5.82 -12.08 -7.39
CA VAL A 32 6.51 -11.75 -6.14
C VAL A 32 5.53 -11.19 -5.12
N LEU A 33 5.97 -11.14 -3.86
CA LEU A 33 5.27 -10.42 -2.81
C LEU A 33 5.84 -9.01 -2.67
N ALA A 34 4.96 -8.07 -2.33
CA ALA A 34 5.27 -6.67 -2.11
C ALA A 34 4.43 -6.17 -0.93
N ALA A 35 4.95 -5.24 -0.15
CA ALA A 35 4.24 -4.65 0.99
C ALA A 35 3.81 -3.23 0.64
N GLU A 36 2.62 -2.85 1.10
CA GLU A 36 2.10 -1.49 0.96
C GLU A 36 1.50 -0.97 2.25
N THR A 37 1.99 0.20 2.63
CA THR A 37 1.36 1.12 3.57
C THR A 37 0.51 2.12 2.79
N SER A 38 1.14 2.83 1.84
CA SER A 38 0.48 3.77 0.93
C SER A 38 1.26 3.83 -0.39
N GLY A 39 0.72 3.25 -1.46
CA GLY A 39 1.31 3.23 -2.80
C GLY A 39 2.41 2.20 -3.07
N SER A 40 3.06 1.63 -2.04
CA SER A 40 4.27 0.80 -2.22
C SER A 40 4.12 -0.55 -2.95
N ILE A 41 2.92 -0.99 -3.31
CA ILE A 41 2.64 -2.07 -4.28
C ILE A 41 2.22 -1.45 -5.60
N VAL A 42 1.21 -0.58 -5.60
CA VAL A 42 0.56 -0.09 -6.84
C VAL A 42 1.44 0.86 -7.64
N LEU A 43 2.17 1.78 -6.99
CA LEU A 43 3.04 2.75 -7.65
C LEU A 43 4.23 2.06 -8.34
N PRO A 44 5.03 1.19 -7.70
CA PRO A 44 6.09 0.48 -8.40
C PRO A 44 5.52 -0.48 -9.46
N SER A 45 4.32 -1.02 -9.28
CA SER A 45 3.69 -1.86 -10.31
C SER A 45 3.35 -1.06 -11.58
N GLU A 46 2.76 0.13 -11.42
CA GLU A 46 2.50 1.09 -12.50
C GLU A 46 3.79 1.46 -13.25
N HIS A 47 4.83 1.85 -12.52
CA HIS A 47 6.09 2.33 -13.10
C HIS A 47 6.86 1.24 -13.85
N ASN A 48 6.67 -0.03 -13.47
CA ASN A 48 7.37 -1.18 -14.05
C ASN A 48 6.49 -2.02 -14.99
N ASN A 49 5.28 -1.56 -15.33
CA ASN A 49 4.36 -2.23 -16.26
C ASN A 49 4.04 -3.68 -15.84
N VAL A 50 3.63 -3.83 -14.58
CA VAL A 50 3.15 -5.10 -13.99
C VAL A 50 1.86 -4.85 -13.22
N VAL A 51 1.15 -5.92 -12.89
CA VAL A 51 -0.05 -5.88 -12.05
C VAL A 51 0.37 -5.99 -10.59
N GLY A 52 -0.06 -5.05 -9.77
CA GLY A 52 0.03 -5.11 -8.30
C GLY A 52 -1.35 -5.06 -7.68
N ILE A 53 -1.62 -5.93 -6.72
CA ILE A 53 -2.88 -5.93 -5.96
C ILE A 53 -2.55 -5.56 -4.52
N LYS A 54 -3.03 -4.41 -4.05
CA LYS A 54 -3.08 -4.11 -2.62
C LYS A 54 -4.39 -4.67 -2.05
N PRO A 55 -4.36 -5.76 -1.26
CA PRO A 55 -5.59 -6.33 -0.74
C PRO A 55 -6.19 -5.47 0.39
N THR A 56 -7.42 -5.80 0.76
CA THR A 56 -8.04 -5.31 1.99
C THR A 56 -7.14 -5.64 3.18
N LEU A 57 -7.06 -4.72 4.14
CA LEU A 57 -6.32 -4.96 5.37
C LEU A 57 -6.85 -6.23 6.04
N GLY A 58 -5.97 -7.03 6.63
CA GLY A 58 -6.36 -8.28 7.28
C GLY A 58 -6.71 -9.42 6.33
N LEU A 59 -6.70 -9.25 5.00
CA LEU A 59 -6.86 -10.41 4.10
C LEU A 59 -5.68 -11.39 4.19
N MET A 60 -4.50 -10.89 4.52
CA MET A 60 -3.26 -11.63 4.63
C MET A 60 -2.51 -11.19 5.90
N SER A 61 -1.76 -12.13 6.49
CA SER A 61 -1.03 -11.93 7.74
C SER A 61 0.27 -11.13 7.59
N ARG A 62 0.47 -10.17 8.50
CA ARG A 62 1.63 -9.28 8.56
C ARG A 62 2.62 -9.68 9.66
N SER A 63 2.42 -10.82 10.33
CA SER A 63 3.14 -11.25 11.54
C SER A 63 4.68 -11.34 11.41
N THR A 64 5.20 -11.41 10.19
CA THR A 64 6.66 -11.49 9.92
C THR A 64 7.20 -10.32 9.08
N VAL A 65 6.36 -9.33 8.81
CA VAL A 65 6.70 -8.14 8.02
C VAL A 65 7.14 -7.04 8.97
N ILE A 66 8.28 -6.39 8.69
CA ILE A 66 8.70 -5.21 9.44
C ILE A 66 7.64 -4.11 9.20
N PRO A 67 6.96 -3.60 10.25
CA PRO A 67 5.84 -2.69 10.06
C PRO A 67 6.30 -1.26 9.79
N ILE A 68 5.42 -0.49 9.15
CA ILE A 68 5.40 0.98 9.20
C ILE A 68 4.16 1.41 9.97
N SER A 69 2.98 0.96 9.54
CA SER A 69 1.73 1.22 10.24
C SER A 69 0.76 0.09 9.98
N LEU A 70 0.48 -0.73 11.00
CA LEU A 70 -0.52 -1.80 10.95
C LEU A 70 -1.95 -1.28 10.70
N ARG A 71 -2.18 0.04 10.70
CA ARG A 71 -3.44 0.67 10.25
C ARG A 71 -3.60 0.66 8.73
N GLN A 72 -2.51 0.45 7.99
CA GLN A 72 -2.48 0.57 6.54
C GLN A 72 -1.66 -0.54 5.85
N ASP A 73 -0.76 -1.18 6.59
CA ASP A 73 0.14 -2.20 6.10
C ASP A 73 -0.61 -3.45 5.64
N THR A 74 -0.26 -3.90 4.46
CA THR A 74 -0.67 -5.18 3.90
C THR A 74 0.39 -5.70 2.93
N VAL A 75 0.37 -6.99 2.64
CA VAL A 75 1.19 -7.57 1.58
C VAL A 75 0.28 -8.05 0.47
N GLY A 76 0.73 -7.84 -0.76
CA GLY A 76 0.00 -8.24 -1.94
C GLY A 76 0.90 -8.79 -3.03
N PRO A 77 0.30 -9.46 -4.02
CA PRO A 77 1.02 -10.00 -5.16
C PRO A 77 1.37 -8.93 -6.18
N VAL A 78 2.54 -9.08 -6.80
CA VAL A 78 2.93 -8.38 -8.03
C VAL A 78 3.30 -9.41 -9.09
N ALA A 79 2.67 -9.34 -10.27
CA ALA A 79 2.88 -10.29 -11.35
C ALA A 79 2.64 -9.63 -12.73
N ARG A 80 3.03 -10.29 -13.82
CA ARG A 80 2.85 -9.75 -15.18
C ARG A 80 1.41 -9.80 -15.68
N THR A 81 0.54 -10.61 -15.06
CA THR A 81 -0.87 -10.73 -15.44
C THR A 81 -1.77 -10.71 -14.21
N VAL A 82 -3.02 -10.25 -14.39
CA VAL A 82 -4.04 -10.25 -13.34
C VAL A 82 -4.31 -11.67 -12.82
N LYS A 83 -4.29 -12.66 -13.72
CA LYS A 83 -4.55 -14.05 -13.35
C LYS A 83 -3.43 -14.65 -12.49
N ASP A 84 -2.17 -14.35 -12.80
CA ASP A 84 -1.03 -14.79 -11.98
C ASP A 84 -1.07 -14.13 -10.59
N ALA A 85 -1.40 -12.83 -10.53
CA ALA A 85 -1.59 -12.14 -9.26
C ALA A 85 -2.74 -12.75 -8.45
N ALA A 86 -3.84 -13.14 -9.09
CA ALA A 86 -4.96 -13.83 -8.45
C ALA A 86 -4.58 -15.21 -7.89
N TYR A 87 -3.77 -16.00 -8.60
CA TYR A 87 -3.24 -17.27 -8.08
C TYR A 87 -2.42 -17.06 -6.81
N ILE A 88 -1.53 -16.06 -6.80
CA ILE A 88 -0.71 -15.76 -5.62
C ILE A 88 -1.60 -15.27 -4.47
N LEU A 89 -2.58 -14.39 -4.76
CA LEU A 89 -3.54 -13.91 -3.76
C LEU A 89 -4.28 -15.07 -3.10
N SER A 90 -4.76 -16.05 -3.88
CA SER A 90 -5.45 -17.24 -3.35
C SER A 90 -4.58 -18.05 -2.39
N VAL A 91 -3.25 -18.02 -2.53
CA VAL A 91 -2.32 -18.78 -1.67
C VAL A 91 -1.98 -18.03 -0.39
N ILE A 92 -1.85 -16.69 -0.45
CA ILE A 92 -1.40 -15.90 0.70
C ILE A 92 -2.54 -15.38 1.59
N SER A 93 -3.78 -15.37 1.09
CA SER A 93 -4.95 -14.97 1.87
C SER A 93 -5.29 -16.02 2.92
N GLY A 94 -5.64 -15.59 4.14
CA GLY A 94 -5.95 -16.53 5.23
C GLY A 94 -5.90 -15.92 6.61
N LYS A 95 -6.58 -16.57 7.55
CA LYS A 95 -6.48 -16.27 8.99
C LYS A 95 -5.16 -16.79 9.54
N ASP A 96 -4.53 -15.98 10.38
CA ASP A 96 -3.30 -16.29 11.11
C ASP A 96 -3.45 -15.88 12.57
N LYS A 97 -3.20 -16.84 13.47
CA LYS A 97 -3.24 -16.62 14.92
C LYS A 97 -2.19 -15.61 15.43
N PHE A 98 -1.18 -15.31 14.62
CA PHE A 98 -0.14 -14.32 14.95
C PHE A 98 -0.46 -12.92 14.41
N ASP A 99 -1.57 -12.75 13.70
CA ASP A 99 -2.06 -11.46 13.23
C ASP A 99 -3.59 -11.38 13.39
N ASN A 100 -4.03 -10.79 14.50
CA ASN A 100 -5.44 -10.60 14.83
C ASN A 100 -6.22 -9.79 13.78
N GLY A 101 -5.54 -8.97 12.96
CA GLY A 101 -6.17 -8.28 11.83
C GLY A 101 -6.77 -9.28 10.83
N THR A 102 -6.27 -10.51 10.79
CA THR A 102 -6.84 -11.52 9.90
C THR A 102 -8.19 -12.08 10.39
N ASP A 103 -8.54 -11.91 11.65
CA ASP A 103 -9.79 -12.41 12.21
C ASP A 103 -11.03 -11.68 11.67
N ALA A 104 -10.86 -10.44 11.18
CA ALA A 104 -11.94 -9.64 10.58
C ALA A 104 -12.41 -10.14 9.21
N GLN A 105 -11.74 -11.15 8.63
CA GLN A 105 -12.17 -11.76 7.37
C GLN A 105 -13.58 -12.34 7.50
N PRO A 106 -14.54 -11.94 6.63
CA PRO A 106 -15.95 -12.33 6.75
C PRO A 106 -16.26 -13.73 6.16
N PHE A 107 -15.23 -14.49 5.77
CA PHE A 107 -15.39 -15.78 5.10
C PHE A 107 -14.62 -16.88 5.85
N ASP A 108 -15.21 -18.08 5.85
CA ASP A 108 -14.59 -19.29 6.40
C ASP A 108 -13.63 -19.93 5.38
N GLU A 109 -13.90 -19.74 4.08
CA GLU A 109 -13.08 -20.21 2.98
C GLU A 109 -12.67 -19.05 2.06
N ILE A 110 -11.42 -19.06 1.60
CA ILE A 110 -10.90 -18.03 0.71
C ILE A 110 -11.64 -18.06 -0.64
N PRO A 111 -12.16 -16.92 -1.12
CA PRO A 111 -12.76 -16.85 -2.45
C PRO A 111 -11.79 -17.30 -3.55
N ASP A 112 -12.32 -18.00 -4.56
CA ASP A 112 -11.56 -18.35 -5.76
C ASP A 112 -11.37 -17.11 -6.65
N TYR A 113 -10.31 -16.36 -6.37
CA TYR A 113 -9.94 -15.14 -7.12
C TYR A 113 -9.64 -15.43 -8.60
N VAL A 114 -9.11 -16.61 -8.90
CA VAL A 114 -8.78 -17.00 -10.27
C VAL A 114 -10.05 -17.17 -11.11
N LYS A 115 -11.09 -17.76 -10.52
CA LYS A 115 -12.41 -17.90 -11.16
C LYS A 115 -13.11 -16.57 -11.40
N ALA A 116 -12.74 -15.52 -10.67
CA ALA A 116 -13.22 -14.16 -10.92
C ALA A 116 -12.60 -13.51 -12.17
N CYS A 117 -11.46 -14.02 -12.68
CA CYS A 117 -10.82 -13.52 -13.89
C CYS A 117 -11.58 -13.91 -15.17
N LYS A 118 -12.66 -13.18 -15.49
CA LYS A 118 -13.51 -13.40 -16.65
C LYS A 118 -13.36 -12.27 -17.67
N TYR A 119 -13.25 -12.61 -18.96
CA TYR A 119 -13.25 -11.61 -20.03
C TYR A 119 -14.52 -10.76 -20.08
N SER A 120 -15.65 -11.28 -19.59
CA SER A 120 -16.93 -10.57 -19.53
C SER A 120 -17.13 -9.73 -18.27
N ALA A 121 -16.12 -9.60 -17.39
CA ALA A 121 -16.29 -9.03 -16.05
C ALA A 121 -16.77 -7.56 -16.04
N PHE A 122 -16.53 -6.80 -17.11
CA PHE A 122 -16.99 -5.42 -17.21
C PHE A 122 -18.46 -5.28 -17.65
N SER A 123 -19.06 -6.31 -18.25
CA SER A 123 -20.44 -6.23 -18.73
C SER A 123 -21.40 -6.05 -17.56
N GLY A 124 -22.12 -4.93 -17.52
CA GLY A 124 -23.03 -4.57 -16.44
C GLY A 124 -22.35 -4.04 -15.17
N ALA A 125 -21.01 -3.96 -15.15
CA ALA A 125 -20.28 -3.37 -14.03
C ALA A 125 -20.55 -1.86 -13.95
N ARG A 126 -20.47 -1.29 -12.75
CA ARG A 126 -20.57 0.15 -12.49
C ARG A 126 -19.26 0.65 -11.88
N LEU A 127 -18.55 1.53 -12.55
CA LEU A 127 -17.26 2.08 -12.09
C LEU A 127 -17.39 3.59 -11.91
N GLY A 128 -16.94 4.10 -10.77
CA GLY A 128 -16.86 5.53 -10.50
C GLY A 128 -15.45 6.06 -10.71
N ILE A 129 -15.32 7.25 -11.30
CA ILE A 129 -14.04 7.96 -11.41
C ILE A 129 -14.04 9.14 -10.42
N PRO A 130 -13.23 9.09 -9.33
CA PRO A 130 -13.12 10.19 -8.39
C PRO A 130 -12.14 11.25 -8.94
N ARG A 131 -12.62 12.09 -9.85
CA ARG A 131 -11.81 13.12 -10.53
C ARG A 131 -11.11 14.05 -9.54
N ASN A 132 -11.76 14.40 -8.43
CA ASN A 132 -11.15 15.22 -7.38
C ASN A 132 -9.93 14.57 -6.69
N GLY A 133 -9.82 13.23 -6.71
CA GLY A 133 -8.64 12.50 -6.24
C GLY A 133 -7.53 12.36 -7.29
N ILE A 134 -7.79 12.69 -8.56
CA ILE A 134 -6.84 12.57 -9.67
C ILE A 134 -6.29 13.94 -10.05
N THR A 135 -7.18 14.92 -10.23
CA THR A 135 -6.86 16.28 -10.71
C THR A 135 -5.70 16.96 -9.98
N PRO A 136 -5.55 16.86 -8.64
CA PRO A 136 -4.42 17.47 -7.93
C PRO A 136 -3.04 16.99 -8.41
N PHE A 137 -2.95 15.81 -9.02
CA PHE A 137 -1.71 15.23 -9.51
C PHE A 137 -1.47 15.49 -11.00
N VAL A 138 -2.43 16.09 -11.70
CA VAL A 138 -2.34 16.34 -13.15
C VAL A 138 -1.49 17.59 -13.41
N ASN A 139 -0.38 17.39 -14.12
CA ASN A 139 0.47 18.45 -14.62
C ASN A 139 1.07 18.05 -15.99
N GLN A 140 1.91 18.91 -16.57
CA GLN A 140 2.51 18.66 -17.88
C GLN A 140 3.26 17.32 -17.97
N SER A 141 3.89 16.87 -16.87
CA SER A 141 4.64 15.61 -16.84
C SER A 141 3.74 14.37 -16.82
N THR A 142 2.48 14.51 -16.42
CA THR A 142 1.51 13.41 -16.30
C THR A 142 0.49 13.38 -17.43
N GLU A 143 0.55 14.31 -18.38
CA GLU A 143 -0.36 14.36 -19.54
C GLU A 143 -0.40 13.04 -20.32
N PRO A 144 0.73 12.35 -20.62
CA PRO A 144 0.68 11.05 -21.29
C PRO A 144 -0.02 9.96 -20.46
N ILE A 145 0.08 10.02 -19.12
CA ILE A 145 -0.58 9.08 -18.21
C ILE A 145 -2.09 9.31 -18.27
N MET A 146 -2.53 10.57 -18.24
CA MET A 146 -3.95 10.92 -18.35
C MET A 146 -4.54 10.52 -19.71
N ALA A 147 -3.81 10.70 -20.81
CA ALA A 147 -4.27 10.24 -22.13
C ALA A 147 -4.45 8.70 -22.18
N ALA A 148 -3.53 7.95 -21.57
CA ALA A 148 -3.66 6.50 -21.45
C ALA A 148 -4.83 6.09 -20.54
N PHE A 149 -5.04 6.81 -19.43
CA PHE A 149 -6.17 6.63 -18.53
C PHE A 149 -7.51 6.81 -19.26
N GLU A 150 -7.71 7.92 -19.99
CA GLU A 150 -8.96 8.13 -20.74
C GLU A 150 -9.18 7.07 -21.82
N THR A 151 -8.10 6.63 -22.48
CA THR A 151 -8.17 5.52 -23.44
C THR A 151 -8.67 4.24 -22.77
N ALA A 152 -8.18 3.92 -21.56
CA ALA A 152 -8.64 2.76 -20.79
C ALA A 152 -10.10 2.90 -20.35
N VAL A 153 -10.55 4.09 -19.97
CA VAL A 153 -11.96 4.38 -19.64
C VAL A 153 -12.87 4.08 -20.83
N GLU A 154 -12.51 4.52 -22.03
CA GLU A 154 -13.31 4.26 -23.23
C GLU A 154 -13.36 2.77 -23.60
N LEU A 155 -12.26 2.02 -23.40
CA LEU A 155 -12.26 0.57 -23.55
C LEU A 155 -13.23 -0.10 -22.55
N ILE A 156 -13.27 0.37 -21.30
CA ILE A 156 -14.17 -0.14 -20.26
C ILE A 156 -15.63 0.18 -20.61
N ARG A 157 -15.94 1.39 -21.10
CA ARG A 157 -17.28 1.74 -21.60
C ARG A 157 -17.68 0.84 -22.77
N GLY A 158 -16.78 0.62 -23.73
CA GLY A 158 -16.98 -0.28 -24.86
C GLY A 158 -17.24 -1.74 -24.46
N ALA A 159 -16.76 -2.16 -23.28
CA ALA A 159 -17.01 -3.47 -22.68
C ALA A 159 -18.36 -3.57 -21.93
N ALA A 160 -19.29 -2.65 -22.19
CA ALA A 160 -20.63 -2.57 -21.60
C ALA A 160 -20.65 -2.32 -20.07
N ALA A 161 -19.61 -1.67 -19.54
CA ALA A 161 -19.64 -1.11 -18.19
C ALA A 161 -20.32 0.26 -18.19
N THR A 162 -21.04 0.56 -17.10
CA THR A 162 -21.45 1.93 -16.81
C THR A 162 -20.31 2.64 -16.08
N VAL A 163 -19.75 3.68 -16.69
CA VAL A 163 -18.78 4.54 -16.02
C VAL A 163 -19.46 5.84 -15.59
N VAL A 164 -19.49 6.05 -14.28
CA VAL A 164 -19.95 7.27 -13.62
C VAL A 164 -18.74 8.19 -13.48
N ASP A 165 -18.65 9.17 -14.36
CA ASP A 165 -17.64 10.22 -14.25
C ASP A 165 -18.02 11.18 -13.10
N GLU A 166 -17.02 11.83 -12.50
CA GLU A 166 -17.20 12.71 -11.33
C GLU A 166 -17.80 12.01 -10.09
N ALA A 167 -17.48 10.73 -9.89
CA ALA A 167 -17.82 9.99 -8.66
C ALA A 167 -16.87 10.40 -7.50
N ASN A 168 -16.86 11.70 -7.20
CA ASN A 168 -15.91 12.35 -6.31
C ASN A 168 -16.10 11.94 -4.86
N PHE A 169 -14.97 11.84 -4.14
CA PHE A 169 -14.96 11.65 -2.71
C PHE A 169 -15.48 12.92 -2.02
N ALA A 170 -16.57 12.80 -1.27
CA ALA A 170 -17.27 13.97 -0.70
C ALA A 170 -16.40 14.82 0.22
N SER A 171 -15.51 14.18 0.97
CA SER A 171 -14.68 14.83 2.00
C SER A 171 -13.20 14.89 1.65
N PHE A 172 -12.81 14.64 0.39
CA PHE A 172 -11.39 14.56 0.04
C PHE A 172 -10.69 15.91 0.09
N ASP A 173 -9.63 15.95 0.91
CA ASP A 173 -8.70 17.07 1.05
C ASP A 173 -7.28 16.51 0.98
N ILE A 174 -6.54 16.88 -0.06
CA ILE A 174 -5.20 16.37 -0.32
C ILE A 174 -4.18 16.81 0.74
N ASP A 175 -4.32 18.03 1.26
CA ASP A 175 -3.40 18.56 2.26
C ASP A 175 -3.66 17.91 3.60
N ALA A 176 -4.93 17.72 3.97
CA ALA A 176 -5.30 16.96 5.17
C ALA A 176 -4.83 15.50 5.06
N PHE A 177 -5.03 14.85 3.91
CA PHE A 177 -4.55 13.49 3.67
C PHE A 177 -3.04 13.37 3.87
N GLY A 178 -2.25 14.28 3.28
CA GLY A 178 -0.79 14.29 3.44
C GLY A 178 -0.34 14.51 4.88
N ARG A 179 -0.91 15.52 5.57
CA ARG A 179 -0.57 15.81 6.97
C ARG A 179 -0.92 14.66 7.90
N ASN A 180 -2.14 14.14 7.81
CA ASN A 180 -2.63 13.08 8.70
C ASN A 180 -1.88 11.78 8.47
N SER A 181 -1.58 11.43 7.21
CA SER A 181 -0.74 10.28 6.89
C SER A 181 0.65 10.42 7.51
N SER A 182 1.28 11.59 7.44
CA SER A 182 2.59 11.83 8.05
C SER A 182 2.59 11.69 9.57
N ILE A 183 1.49 12.10 10.24
CA ILE A 183 1.33 11.91 11.69
C ILE A 183 1.23 10.43 12.01
N LEU A 184 0.27 9.72 11.38
CA LEU A 184 0.00 8.31 11.69
C LEU A 184 1.19 7.41 11.39
N LEU A 185 1.79 7.53 10.20
CA LEU A 185 2.92 6.67 9.82
C LEU A 185 4.14 6.89 10.71
N GLY A 186 4.38 8.15 11.08
CA GLY A 186 5.49 8.50 11.94
C GLY A 186 5.37 7.92 13.34
N THR A 187 4.22 8.13 13.97
CA THR A 187 3.97 7.69 15.34
C THR A 187 3.78 6.18 15.43
N ASP A 188 3.10 5.56 14.47
CA ASP A 188 2.95 4.11 14.41
C ASP A 188 4.30 3.42 14.20
N PHE A 189 5.16 3.92 13.32
CA PHE A 189 6.44 3.27 13.03
C PHE A 189 7.34 3.20 14.27
N VAL A 190 7.44 4.29 15.04
CA VAL A 190 8.25 4.33 16.27
C VAL A 190 7.78 3.28 17.28
N ALA A 191 6.46 3.20 17.50
CA ALA A 191 5.87 2.26 18.44
C ALA A 191 5.97 0.82 17.94
N GLN A 192 5.45 0.55 16.74
CA GLN A 192 5.25 -0.79 16.20
C GLN A 192 6.56 -1.47 15.77
N LEU A 193 7.59 -0.70 15.40
CA LEU A 193 8.92 -1.29 15.16
C LEU A 193 9.48 -1.91 16.45
N SER A 194 9.31 -1.23 17.59
CA SER A 194 9.79 -1.73 18.89
C SER A 194 9.06 -3.03 19.27
N ASP A 195 7.74 -3.08 19.06
CA ASP A 195 6.94 -4.28 19.28
C ASP A 195 7.35 -5.44 18.36
N TYR A 196 7.61 -5.17 17.07
CA TYR A 196 8.11 -6.17 16.13
C TYR A 196 9.46 -6.74 16.57
N LEU A 197 10.42 -5.87 16.93
CA LEU A 197 11.76 -6.29 17.34
C LEU A 197 11.74 -7.15 18.61
N SER A 198 10.81 -6.88 19.53
CA SER A 198 10.63 -7.66 20.77
C SER A 198 10.20 -9.12 20.52
N GLN A 199 9.58 -9.38 19.35
CA GLN A 199 9.09 -10.71 18.96
C GLN A 199 10.16 -11.56 18.26
N LEU A 200 11.31 -10.96 17.90
CA LEU A 200 12.38 -11.68 17.23
C LEU A 200 13.03 -12.71 18.16
N THR A 201 13.03 -13.97 17.72
CA THR A 201 13.73 -15.06 18.44
C THR A 201 15.26 -14.87 18.44
N LYS A 202 15.79 -14.12 17.48
CA LYS A 202 17.21 -13.79 17.38
C LYS A 202 17.37 -12.32 17.00
N ASN A 203 18.09 -11.57 17.84
CA ASN A 203 18.44 -10.18 17.61
C ASN A 203 19.98 -10.02 17.70
N PRO A 204 20.72 -10.38 16.63
CA PRO A 204 22.18 -10.46 16.70
C PRO A 204 22.87 -9.10 16.87
N ASN A 205 22.16 -8.02 16.57
CA ASN A 205 22.69 -6.65 16.64
C ASN A 205 22.16 -5.88 17.86
N ASN A 206 21.38 -6.54 18.73
CA ASN A 206 20.82 -5.94 19.94
C ASN A 206 20.06 -4.62 19.69
N VAL A 207 19.32 -4.56 18.57
CA VAL A 207 18.51 -3.40 18.17
C VAL A 207 17.08 -3.63 18.66
N HIS A 208 16.57 -2.74 19.51
CA HIS A 208 15.25 -2.92 20.16
C HIS A 208 14.22 -1.86 19.78
N ASN A 209 14.65 -0.78 19.15
CA ASN A 209 13.80 0.35 18.77
C ASN A 209 14.49 1.19 17.69
N LEU A 210 13.78 2.18 17.17
CA LEU A 210 14.28 3.09 16.14
C LEU A 210 15.55 3.84 16.58
N HIS A 211 15.62 4.26 17.84
CA HIS A 211 16.80 4.96 18.37
C HIS A 211 18.08 4.12 18.26
N GLY A 212 18.00 2.81 18.51
CA GLY A 212 19.12 1.88 18.38
C GLY A 212 19.67 1.75 16.96
N THR A 213 18.85 2.01 15.93
CA THR A 213 19.30 2.01 14.52
C THR A 213 20.03 3.29 14.13
N ARG A 214 19.66 4.43 14.74
CA ARG A 214 20.14 5.78 14.38
C ARG A 214 21.67 5.90 14.32
N TYR A 215 22.37 5.27 15.26
CA TYR A 215 23.82 5.38 15.40
C TYR A 215 24.57 4.12 14.96
N ASP A 216 23.87 3.21 14.28
CA ASP A 216 24.50 2.01 13.76
C ASP A 216 25.42 2.37 12.59
N PRO A 217 26.70 1.95 12.58
CA PRO A 217 27.62 2.26 11.48
C PRO A 217 27.13 1.80 10.10
N ARG A 218 26.21 0.83 10.04
CA ARG A 218 25.61 0.32 8.80
C ARG A 218 24.58 1.27 8.18
N GLU A 219 24.07 2.24 8.95
CA GLU A 219 23.25 3.32 8.41
C GLU A 219 24.10 4.33 7.64
N GLU A 220 25.44 4.23 7.70
CA GLU A 220 26.38 5.08 6.97
C GLU A 220 26.21 6.58 7.30
N TRP A 221 25.70 6.91 8.48
CA TRP A 221 25.66 8.30 8.97
C TRP A 221 27.09 8.84 9.22
N PRO A 222 27.42 10.09 8.80
CA PRO A 222 26.55 11.11 8.22
C PRO A 222 26.47 11.13 6.69
N ASP A 223 27.05 10.15 5.99
CA ASP A 223 27.03 10.11 4.53
C ASP A 223 25.62 9.82 3.98
N ARG A 224 24.77 9.12 4.74
CA ARG A 224 23.33 8.99 4.47
C ARG A 224 22.51 9.75 5.50
N ASP A 225 21.54 10.52 5.01
CA ASP A 225 20.68 11.35 5.83
C ASP A 225 19.70 10.51 6.68
N ILE A 226 19.69 10.79 7.99
CA ILE A 226 18.78 10.19 8.98
C ILE A 226 17.63 11.13 9.38
N TYR A 227 17.39 12.20 8.62
CA TYR A 227 16.36 13.21 8.90
C TYR A 227 15.00 12.61 9.30
N ALA A 228 14.56 11.54 8.64
CA ALA A 228 13.30 10.89 8.98
C ALA A 228 13.33 10.28 10.41
N TRP A 229 14.45 9.69 10.83
CA TRP A 229 14.60 9.18 12.20
C TRP A 229 14.52 10.30 13.21
N ASP A 230 15.25 11.39 12.95
CA ASP A 230 15.31 12.55 13.84
C ASP A 230 13.92 13.18 13.99
N ARG A 231 13.24 13.40 12.85
CA ARG A 231 11.87 13.91 12.83
C ARG A 231 10.92 13.07 13.67
N GLU A 232 10.97 11.75 13.55
CA GLU A 232 10.07 10.87 14.28
C GLU A 232 10.43 10.73 15.77
N LEU A 233 11.72 10.66 16.09
CA LEU A 233 12.20 10.54 17.48
C LEU A 233 12.05 11.84 18.29
N GLU A 234 12.03 13.00 17.62
CA GLU A 234 11.86 14.32 18.24
C GLU A 234 10.39 14.73 18.42
N ARG A 235 9.42 13.91 17.96
CA ARG A 235 7.99 14.21 18.20
C ARG A 235 7.67 14.19 19.68
N ASN A 236 6.87 15.16 20.10
CA ASN A 236 6.37 15.28 21.47
C ASN A 236 5.04 14.53 21.71
N TYR A 237 4.59 13.74 20.74
CA TYR A 237 3.38 12.91 20.79
C TYR A 237 3.65 11.53 20.19
N THR A 238 2.79 10.57 20.52
CA THR A 238 2.91 9.15 20.17
C THR A 238 1.69 8.67 19.40
N ASN A 239 1.64 7.39 19.05
CA ASN A 239 0.45 6.79 18.43
C ASN A 239 -0.72 6.63 19.42
N GLU A 240 -0.47 6.93 20.71
CA GLU A 240 -1.45 7.01 21.80
C GLU A 240 -1.86 8.47 22.14
N SER A 241 -1.51 9.45 21.33
CA SER A 241 -1.83 10.85 21.60
C SER A 241 -3.08 11.32 20.83
N GLU A 242 -3.72 12.39 21.33
CA GLU A 242 -4.91 13.01 20.73
C GLU A 242 -4.65 13.41 19.27
N GLU A 243 -3.44 13.90 18.95
CA GLU A 243 -3.04 14.26 17.60
C GLU A 243 -3.09 13.06 16.63
N SER A 244 -2.67 11.88 17.09
CA SER A 244 -2.74 10.64 16.30
C SER A 244 -4.19 10.15 16.17
N TYR A 245 -4.99 10.30 17.23
CA TYR A 245 -6.42 9.97 17.18
C TYR A 245 -7.17 10.85 16.18
N ASP A 246 -6.97 12.17 16.23
CA ASP A 246 -7.61 13.13 15.33
C ASP A 246 -7.20 12.91 13.88
N ALA A 247 -5.91 12.67 13.64
CA ALA A 247 -5.41 12.32 12.31
C ALA A 247 -6.07 11.03 11.77
N TYR A 248 -6.27 10.04 12.64
CA TYR A 248 -6.94 8.79 12.27
C TYR A 248 -8.42 9.02 11.94
N GLN A 249 -9.16 9.75 12.78
CA GLN A 249 -10.58 10.06 12.54
C GLN A 249 -10.77 10.85 11.24
N ALA A 250 -9.95 11.87 11.00
CA ALA A 250 -10.01 12.65 9.78
C ALA A 250 -9.75 11.79 8.53
N ASN A 251 -8.82 10.84 8.59
CA ASN A 251 -8.60 9.88 7.50
C ASN A 251 -9.80 8.94 7.29
N LEU A 252 -10.46 8.48 8.37
CA LEU A 252 -11.68 7.66 8.28
C LEU A 252 -12.84 8.43 7.64
N GLU A 253 -13.00 9.71 7.97
CA GLU A 253 -14.01 10.59 7.39
C GLU A 253 -13.79 10.80 5.89
N MET A 254 -12.53 11.01 5.46
CA MET A 254 -12.17 11.15 4.05
C MET A 254 -12.47 9.88 3.24
N ALA A 255 -12.28 8.71 3.84
CA ALA A 255 -12.56 7.43 3.20
C ALA A 255 -14.07 7.15 3.02
N GLY A 256 -14.91 7.82 3.81
CA GLY A 256 -16.37 7.70 3.78
C GLY A 256 -16.90 6.43 4.46
N PRO A 257 -18.23 6.34 4.69
CA PRO A 257 -18.83 5.39 5.63
C PRO A 257 -18.51 3.91 5.35
N SER A 258 -18.45 3.54 4.07
CA SER A 258 -18.18 2.16 3.65
C SER A 258 -16.73 1.75 3.87
N ALA A 259 -15.78 2.69 3.78
CA ALA A 259 -14.38 2.42 4.05
C ALA A 259 -14.08 2.49 5.56
N SER A 260 -14.75 3.38 6.31
CA SER A 260 -14.63 3.44 7.77
C SER A 260 -15.07 2.13 8.43
N LEU A 261 -16.09 1.44 7.88
CA LEU A 261 -16.54 0.14 8.37
C LEU A 261 -15.53 -0.99 8.13
N ALA A 262 -14.80 -0.95 7.01
CA ALA A 262 -13.77 -1.95 6.70
C ALA A 262 -12.47 -1.73 7.50
N LEU A 263 -12.21 -0.49 7.94
CA LEU A 263 -11.04 -0.13 8.75
C LEU A 263 -11.28 -0.36 10.25
N SER A 264 -12.48 -0.05 10.76
CA SER A 264 -12.80 -0.16 12.20
C SER A 264 -12.92 -1.59 12.72
N THR A 265 -13.16 -2.58 11.85
CA THR A 265 -13.19 -4.00 12.25
C THR A 265 -11.80 -4.62 12.42
N ASN A 266 -10.74 -3.91 12.03
CA ASN A 266 -9.39 -4.44 11.90
C ASN A 266 -8.37 -3.91 12.91
N THR A 267 -8.78 -2.96 13.75
CA THR A 267 -7.89 -2.23 14.68
C THR A 267 -8.02 -2.67 16.14
N THR A 268 -8.56 -3.87 16.41
CA THR A 268 -8.91 -4.33 17.78
C THR A 268 -7.75 -4.41 18.78
N SER A 269 -6.50 -4.24 18.36
CA SER A 269 -5.31 -4.15 19.23
C SER A 269 -4.58 -2.81 19.19
N MET A 270 -5.04 -1.83 18.40
CA MET A 270 -4.49 -0.48 18.44
C MET A 270 -5.27 0.34 19.47
N PRO A 271 -4.67 1.40 20.04
CA PRO A 271 -5.29 2.14 21.15
C PRO A 271 -6.69 2.71 20.82
N TRP A 272 -7.08 2.73 19.55
CA TRP A 272 -8.41 3.04 18.98
C TRP A 272 -8.45 2.57 17.51
#